data_AF-A0A7V5E9T7-F1
#
_entry.id   AF-A0A7V5E9T7-F1
#
_cell.length_a   1.000
_cell.length_b   1.000
_cell.length_c   1.000
_cell.angle_alpha   90.00
_cell.angle_beta   90.00
_cell.angle_gamma   90.00
#
_symmetry.space_group_name_H-M   'P 1'
#
loop_
_entity.id
_entity.type
_entity.pdbx_description
1 polymer ?
#
loop_
_entity_poly.entity_id
_entity_poly.type
_entity_poly.pdbx_seq_one_letter_code
_entity_poly.pdbx_strand_id
1 'polypeptide(L)'
;MFPSNSNIQTGYIPHLFMQPSVPSSSPSLENDEFSGGRVMEPKRVLGLIILLLPVIFCVFPLFSQEQKERLAVAPFEVSGIDDVSVGSVVADLILSRLSDKFELYERTLLKKLLEEKNLQDSDLSAAKPNAVEAIRLEGVRLLVVGQVARLGEKVIVTARVVDCKTAMVLSKGDIDSESLDALPDKIDELLSKLRLKDGSLIEKSGSFVPNEKGEIGRWKELSIENAPSARTAFTMVRCGDFVVVWGGSGEKGFLSDGARFDVKERKWLPMSTKGAPCPRAYHTAVWTGRYLIVWGGTKAEKVYCNDGAKYDPTSDTWEPIKVPSFLKARCLHSAVWTGKCMLVWGGKGEEFYRDGALYDPENDMWLSLPLNGTPPRERVDFAYGMCGKYFIVWGGVDKDSNYLNTGAVFDTEKMEWRKITDASAPLARRYPIFCETPKGLLVIGGEFNPKTPQSRPSLEPAIYNPQTDTWTPLEYDSSRVKSYSVGSSLTLCANDTLIMWGGMVSADQTTSNGYGWKLGASNKWYPIRTENSPSARSGHKAVWCDKYLLIWGGWTKTENKIIRLGNGAILEP
;
A
#
# COMPACT_ATOMS: atom_id res chain seq x y z
N MET A 1 52.33 21.73 7.00
CA MET A 1 52.72 20.87 5.86
C MET A 1 51.68 19.78 5.71
N PHE A 2 50.73 19.97 4.78
CA PHE A 2 49.77 18.97 4.30
C PHE A 2 49.48 19.32 2.83
N PRO A 3 49.65 18.42 1.85
CA PRO A 3 49.06 18.56 0.52
C PRO A 3 47.68 17.85 0.53
N SER A 4 46.53 18.48 0.22
CA SER A 4 46.01 19.05 -1.05
C SER A 4 45.46 18.03 -2.07
N ASN A 5 44.12 17.91 -2.06
CA ASN A 5 43.13 17.73 -3.13
C ASN A 5 43.26 16.66 -4.25
N SER A 6 42.18 15.89 -4.42
CA SER A 6 41.39 15.89 -5.69
C SER A 6 39.95 15.37 -5.47
N ASN A 7 39.03 15.97 -6.23
CA ASN A 7 37.57 15.95 -6.15
C ASN A 7 36.93 14.62 -6.57
N ILE A 8 35.72 14.31 -6.06
CA ILE A 8 34.52 13.92 -6.83
C ILE A 8 33.29 14.28 -5.96
N GLN A 9 32.44 15.16 -6.49
CA GLN A 9 31.12 15.51 -5.98
C GLN A 9 30.12 14.39 -6.28
N THR A 10 29.33 13.96 -5.29
CA THR A 10 28.08 13.21 -5.52
C THR A 10 26.98 13.65 -4.55
N GLY A 11 26.02 14.40 -5.10
CA GLY A 11 24.58 14.43 -4.80
C GLY A 11 24.08 14.31 -3.36
N TYR A 12 24.04 15.44 -2.65
CA TYR A 12 23.26 15.65 -1.42
C TYR A 12 21.74 15.78 -1.73
N ILE A 13 20.87 15.01 -1.04
CA ILE A 13 19.40 15.18 -0.98
C ILE A 13 19.07 15.72 0.43
N PRO A 14 18.15 16.69 0.60
CA PRO A 14 18.36 17.82 1.51
C PRO A 14 18.15 17.49 2.99
N HIS A 15 19.27 17.31 3.69
CA HIS A 15 19.41 17.61 5.11
C HIS A 15 20.04 18.99 5.25
N LEU A 16 19.25 19.99 5.67
CA LEU A 16 19.62 21.40 5.90
C LEU A 16 20.12 22.12 4.62
N PHE A 17 19.88 23.41 4.37
CA PHE A 17 20.45 24.54 5.09
C PHE A 17 19.74 25.86 4.74
N MET A 18 19.76 26.78 5.72
CA MET A 18 19.61 28.22 5.55
C MET A 18 20.79 28.81 4.72
N GLN A 19 20.53 29.95 4.06
CA GLN A 19 21.43 30.84 3.28
C GLN A 19 22.79 31.17 3.97
N PRO A 20 23.87 31.68 3.30
CA PRO A 20 23.86 32.76 2.27
C PRO A 20 24.98 32.86 1.16
N SER A 21 24.76 33.82 0.23
CA SER A 21 25.69 34.68 -0.58
C SER A 21 26.68 34.16 -1.68
N VAL A 22 26.55 34.79 -2.86
CA VAL A 22 27.33 34.88 -4.14
C VAL A 22 28.74 35.54 -3.91
N PRO A 23 29.83 35.50 -4.76
CA PRO A 23 29.97 35.48 -6.26
C PRO A 23 31.03 34.48 -6.86
N SER A 24 30.95 33.97 -8.11
CA SER A 24 31.14 34.49 -9.50
C SER A 24 32.38 33.89 -10.20
N SER A 25 32.20 33.28 -11.39
CA SER A 25 32.94 33.49 -12.66
C SER A 25 33.10 32.20 -13.49
N SER A 26 33.13 32.38 -14.81
CA SER A 26 33.10 31.44 -15.94
C SER A 26 34.11 31.92 -17.00
N PRO A 27 34.21 31.34 -18.22
CA PRO A 27 34.53 29.96 -18.64
C PRO A 27 35.58 29.92 -19.81
N SER A 28 35.90 28.73 -20.36
CA SER A 28 36.38 28.50 -21.77
C SER A 28 36.50 26.98 -22.02
N LEU A 29 35.86 26.31 -22.98
CA LEU A 29 35.80 26.34 -24.47
C LEU A 29 36.92 25.56 -25.20
N GLU A 30 36.49 24.97 -26.33
CA GLU A 30 37.20 24.26 -27.43
C GLU A 30 37.48 22.76 -27.29
N ASN A 31 37.57 21.97 -28.37
CA ASN A 31 36.85 21.75 -29.65
C ASN A 31 37.64 20.63 -30.38
N ASP A 32 37.10 20.18 -31.52
CA ASP A 32 37.69 19.34 -32.59
C ASP A 32 37.62 17.81 -32.37
N GLU A 33 36.94 16.98 -33.17
CA GLU A 33 36.63 16.85 -34.62
C GLU A 33 37.47 15.76 -35.34
N PHE A 34 36.82 15.17 -36.37
CA PHE A 34 37.31 14.27 -37.43
C PHE A 34 37.67 12.82 -37.04
N SER A 35 37.32 11.75 -37.78
CA SER A 35 36.51 11.56 -38.99
C SER A 35 36.51 10.07 -39.38
N GLY A 36 35.67 9.70 -40.35
CA GLY A 36 36.01 8.64 -41.31
C GLY A 36 35.01 7.49 -41.38
N GLY A 37 34.05 7.59 -42.29
CA GLY A 37 33.16 6.49 -42.65
C GLY A 37 33.73 5.53 -43.68
N ARG A 38 33.05 4.39 -43.91
CA ARG A 38 32.64 3.92 -45.24
C ARG A 38 31.70 2.71 -45.16
N VAL A 39 30.88 2.66 -46.19
CA VAL A 39 29.71 1.83 -46.51
C VAL A 39 30.14 0.51 -47.18
N MET A 40 29.40 -0.59 -46.96
CA MET A 40 28.84 -1.47 -48.02
C MET A 40 27.95 -2.60 -47.45
N GLU A 41 26.92 -2.94 -48.22
CA GLU A 41 25.75 -3.79 -47.89
C GLU A 41 25.74 -5.08 -48.78
N PRO A 42 24.68 -5.92 -48.88
CA PRO A 42 24.64 -7.31 -48.38
C PRO A 42 24.36 -8.37 -49.47
N LYS A 43 24.59 -9.69 -49.23
CA LYS A 43 23.89 -10.80 -49.93
C LYS A 43 23.95 -12.13 -49.15
N ARG A 44 22.81 -12.79 -48.91
CA ARG A 44 22.34 -13.99 -49.64
C ARG A 44 21.18 -14.70 -48.93
N VAL A 45 20.16 -15.00 -49.74
CA VAL A 45 18.97 -15.83 -49.49
C VAL A 45 19.16 -17.19 -50.17
N LEU A 46 18.70 -18.27 -49.52
CA LEU A 46 18.34 -19.59 -50.08
C LEU A 46 17.49 -20.27 -48.97
N GLY A 47 16.30 -20.86 -49.13
CA GLY A 47 15.59 -21.39 -50.29
C GLY A 47 15.17 -22.85 -50.05
N LEU A 48 13.95 -23.06 -49.50
CA LEU A 48 12.91 -24.04 -49.93
C LEU A 48 13.20 -25.58 -49.74
N ILE A 49 12.37 -26.48 -49.16
CA ILE A 49 11.06 -27.06 -49.61
C ILE A 49 10.52 -28.10 -48.58
N ILE A 50 9.27 -27.91 -48.13
CA ILE A 50 8.05 -28.79 -48.12
C ILE A 50 8.14 -30.29 -47.73
N LEU A 51 7.30 -30.71 -46.77
CA LEU A 51 6.44 -31.90 -46.91
C LEU A 51 5.14 -31.82 -46.07
N LEU A 52 4.01 -32.08 -46.73
CA LEU A 52 2.61 -32.07 -46.29
C LEU A 52 2.24 -33.27 -45.41
N LEU A 53 1.29 -33.10 -44.48
CA LEU A 53 0.22 -34.05 -44.16
C LEU A 53 -0.95 -33.32 -43.45
N PRO A 54 -2.23 -33.57 -43.79
CA PRO A 54 -3.38 -32.88 -43.21
C PRO A 54 -3.92 -33.65 -41.99
N VAL A 55 -3.99 -32.99 -40.83
CA VAL A 55 -4.75 -33.50 -39.68
C VAL A 55 -5.97 -32.63 -39.49
N ILE A 56 -7.11 -33.26 -39.74
CA ILE A 56 -8.47 -32.83 -39.41
C ILE A 56 -8.50 -32.38 -37.94
N PHE A 57 -8.63 -31.08 -37.70
CA PHE A 57 -9.05 -30.57 -36.40
C PHE A 57 -10.56 -30.29 -36.46
N CYS A 58 -11.32 -31.14 -35.79
CA CYS A 58 -12.72 -30.91 -35.47
C CYS A 58 -12.85 -29.56 -34.75
N VAL A 59 -13.58 -28.63 -35.37
CA VAL A 59 -14.07 -27.43 -34.71
C VAL A 59 -15.18 -27.86 -33.76
N PHE A 60 -14.83 -28.15 -32.51
CA PHE A 60 -15.80 -28.09 -31.42
C PHE A 60 -15.95 -26.62 -31.04
N PRO A 61 -17.16 -26.02 -31.08
CA PRO A 61 -17.39 -24.80 -30.34
C PRO A 61 -17.30 -25.18 -28.85
N LEU A 62 -16.19 -24.81 -28.21
CA LEU A 62 -16.10 -24.73 -26.76
C LEU A 62 -17.14 -23.68 -26.33
N PHE A 63 -18.35 -24.14 -26.02
CA PHE A 63 -19.22 -23.42 -25.12
C PHE A 63 -18.48 -23.30 -23.80
N SER A 64 -17.86 -22.15 -23.57
CA SER A 64 -17.46 -21.69 -22.24
C SER A 64 -18.74 -21.53 -21.42
N GLN A 65 -19.17 -22.57 -20.71
CA GLN A 65 -20.08 -22.36 -19.58
C GLN A 65 -19.32 -21.46 -18.59
N GLU A 66 -19.88 -20.28 -18.29
CA GLU A 66 -19.41 -19.47 -17.16
C GLU A 66 -19.47 -20.33 -15.90
N GLN A 67 -18.30 -20.76 -15.43
CA GLN A 67 -18.20 -21.55 -14.21
C GLN A 67 -18.42 -20.60 -13.03
N LYS A 68 -19.56 -20.76 -12.34
CA LYS A 68 -19.91 -19.99 -11.14
C LYS A 68 -18.82 -20.16 -10.07
N GLU A 69 -18.45 -19.08 -9.40
CA GLU A 69 -17.49 -19.20 -8.30
C GLU A 69 -18.11 -19.97 -7.11
N ARG A 70 -17.29 -20.80 -6.45
CA ARG A 70 -17.71 -21.52 -5.25
C ARG A 70 -17.64 -20.62 -4.02
N LEU A 71 -18.75 -20.45 -3.32
CA LEU A 71 -18.91 -19.50 -2.21
C LEU A 71 -19.45 -20.17 -0.95
N ALA A 72 -18.87 -19.86 0.21
CA ALA A 72 -19.39 -20.26 1.52
C ALA A 72 -19.85 -19.04 2.31
N VAL A 73 -20.84 -19.22 3.18
CA VAL A 73 -21.31 -18.21 4.14
C VAL A 73 -21.17 -18.78 5.54
N ALA A 74 -20.37 -18.14 6.38
CA ALA A 74 -20.22 -18.51 7.78
C ALA A 74 -21.45 -18.09 8.59
N PRO A 75 -21.73 -18.74 9.72
CA PRO A 75 -22.64 -18.21 10.72
C PRO A 75 -22.20 -16.81 11.15
N PHE A 76 -23.13 -15.86 11.23
CA PHE A 76 -22.79 -14.52 11.70
C PHE A 76 -22.65 -14.53 13.22
N GLU A 77 -21.63 -13.85 13.74
CA GLU A 77 -21.49 -13.64 15.19
C GLU A 77 -22.65 -12.76 15.69
N VAL A 78 -23.15 -13.01 16.89
CA VAL A 78 -24.28 -12.28 17.47
C VAL A 78 -23.82 -11.53 18.72
N SER A 79 -24.13 -10.24 18.81
CA SER A 79 -23.81 -9.41 19.98
C SER A 79 -24.97 -8.51 20.39
N GLY A 80 -25.26 -8.41 21.69
CA GLY A 80 -26.34 -7.58 22.21
C GLY A 80 -27.77 -8.05 21.85
N ILE A 81 -27.92 -9.28 21.37
CA ILE A 81 -29.20 -9.93 21.04
C ILE A 81 -29.20 -11.29 21.75
N ASP A 82 -30.27 -11.58 22.49
CA ASP A 82 -30.38 -12.80 23.31
C ASP A 82 -30.50 -14.07 22.44
N ASP A 83 -31.09 -13.95 21.26
CA ASP A 83 -31.26 -15.04 20.32
C ASP A 83 -30.03 -15.17 19.39
N VAL A 84 -29.17 -16.14 19.69
CA VAL A 84 -28.00 -16.48 18.89
C VAL A 84 -28.36 -17.10 17.53
N SER A 85 -29.59 -17.59 17.34
CA SER A 85 -30.03 -18.16 16.06
C SER A 85 -30.13 -17.10 14.95
N VAL A 86 -30.25 -15.82 15.31
CA VAL A 86 -30.32 -14.69 14.38
C VAL A 86 -29.13 -14.66 13.42
N GLY A 87 -27.93 -15.00 13.89
CA GLY A 87 -26.74 -15.05 13.03
C GLY A 87 -26.83 -16.13 11.94
N SER A 88 -27.54 -17.22 12.23
CA SER A 88 -27.86 -18.26 11.24
C SER A 88 -28.91 -17.79 10.24
N VAL A 89 -29.95 -17.09 10.72
CA VAL A 89 -31.01 -16.55 9.86
C VAL A 89 -30.43 -15.59 8.82
N VAL A 90 -29.53 -14.69 9.23
CA VAL A 90 -28.87 -13.77 8.29
C VAL A 90 -28.03 -14.52 7.26
N ALA A 91 -27.29 -15.54 7.67
CA ALA A 91 -26.51 -16.37 6.75
C ALA A 91 -27.43 -17.09 5.74
N ASP A 92 -28.57 -17.63 6.18
CA ASP A 92 -29.53 -18.32 5.33
C ASP A 92 -30.23 -17.36 4.35
N LEU A 93 -30.53 -16.12 4.77
CA LEU A 93 -31.03 -15.07 3.88
C LEU A 93 -30.02 -14.73 2.78
N ILE A 94 -28.74 -14.60 3.13
CA ILE A 94 -27.66 -14.37 2.15
C ILE A 94 -27.56 -15.55 1.18
N LEU A 95 -27.51 -16.79 1.69
CA LEU A 95 -27.46 -18.00 0.86
C LEU A 95 -28.66 -18.06 -0.11
N SER A 96 -29.87 -17.76 0.37
CA SER A 96 -31.09 -17.74 -0.45
C SER A 96 -31.03 -16.73 -1.60
N ARG A 97 -30.39 -15.57 -1.42
CA ARG A 97 -30.24 -14.53 -2.47
C ARG A 97 -29.10 -14.81 -3.46
N LEU A 98 -28.23 -15.76 -3.13
CA LEU A 98 -27.03 -16.12 -3.91
C LEU A 98 -27.13 -17.49 -4.59
N SER A 99 -28.14 -18.31 -4.28
CA SER A 99 -28.24 -19.70 -4.73
C SER A 99 -28.35 -19.87 -6.25
N ASP A 100 -28.93 -18.89 -6.94
CA ASP A 100 -29.04 -18.85 -8.39
C ASP A 100 -27.77 -18.28 -9.05
N LYS A 101 -26.91 -17.61 -8.29
CA LYS A 101 -25.74 -16.87 -8.77
C LYS A 101 -24.44 -17.66 -8.56
N PHE A 102 -24.19 -18.20 -7.37
CA PHE A 102 -22.93 -18.86 -7.02
C PHE A 102 -23.09 -20.38 -6.89
N GLU A 103 -21.97 -21.11 -6.94
CA GLU A 103 -21.95 -22.49 -6.46
C GLU A 103 -21.80 -22.47 -4.94
N LEU A 104 -22.90 -22.65 -4.21
CA LEU A 104 -22.88 -22.54 -2.75
C LEU A 104 -22.28 -23.79 -2.10
N TYR A 105 -21.34 -23.58 -1.18
CA TYR A 105 -20.84 -24.65 -0.31
C TYR A 105 -21.88 -24.92 0.79
N GLU A 106 -22.37 -26.15 0.83
CA GLU A 106 -23.47 -26.52 1.71
C GLU A 106 -23.10 -26.36 3.19
N ARG A 107 -24.03 -25.80 3.97
CA ARG A 107 -23.82 -25.55 5.40
C ARG A 107 -23.62 -26.83 6.22
N THR A 108 -24.23 -27.93 5.80
CA THR A 108 -24.04 -29.27 6.40
C THR A 108 -22.62 -29.79 6.18
N LEU A 109 -22.05 -29.58 5.00
CA LEU A 109 -20.65 -29.91 4.68
C LEU A 109 -19.68 -29.00 5.44
N LEU A 110 -20.01 -27.72 5.57
CA LEU A 110 -19.24 -26.75 6.34
C LEU A 110 -19.11 -27.17 7.81
N LYS A 111 -20.22 -27.59 8.45
CA LYS A 111 -20.19 -28.09 9.82
C LYS A 111 -19.31 -29.33 9.98
N LYS A 112 -19.46 -30.31 9.08
CA LYS A 112 -18.61 -31.51 9.07
C LYS A 112 -17.14 -31.18 8.92
N LEU A 113 -16.81 -30.28 8.00
CA LEU A 113 -15.44 -29.81 7.80
C LEU A 113 -14.85 -29.19 9.07
N LEU A 114 -15.62 -28.32 9.74
CA LEU A 114 -15.16 -27.70 10.98
C LEU A 114 -14.95 -28.76 12.08
N GLU A 115 -15.86 -29.71 12.24
CA GLU A 115 -15.72 -30.83 13.18
C GLU A 115 -14.47 -31.68 12.87
N GLU A 116 -14.28 -32.10 11.62
CA GLU A 116 -13.13 -32.90 11.17
C GLU A 116 -11.79 -32.18 11.40
N LYS A 117 -11.78 -30.85 11.30
CA LYS A 117 -10.57 -30.02 11.49
C LYS A 117 -10.41 -29.50 12.91
N ASN A 118 -11.29 -29.88 13.84
CA ASN A 118 -11.34 -29.36 15.21
C ASN A 118 -11.40 -27.82 15.26
N LEU A 119 -12.23 -27.23 14.40
CA LEU A 119 -12.48 -25.80 14.29
C LEU A 119 -13.87 -25.45 14.82
N GLN A 120 -14.03 -24.25 15.34
CA GLN A 120 -15.31 -23.71 15.80
C GLN A 120 -15.89 -22.72 14.79
N ASP A 121 -17.21 -22.50 14.85
CA ASP A 121 -17.89 -21.47 14.05
C ASP A 121 -17.22 -20.10 14.22
N SER A 122 -16.79 -19.74 15.44
CA SER A 122 -16.06 -18.50 15.72
C SER A 122 -14.70 -18.42 15.01
N ASP A 123 -14.03 -19.55 14.77
CA ASP A 123 -12.78 -19.56 14.00
C ASP A 123 -13.05 -19.17 12.55
N LEU A 124 -14.18 -19.66 12.02
CA LEU A 124 -14.61 -19.37 10.68
C LEU A 124 -15.14 -17.94 10.53
N SER A 125 -15.98 -17.47 11.44
CA SER A 125 -16.53 -16.10 11.42
C SER A 125 -15.43 -15.04 11.58
N ALA A 126 -14.42 -15.32 12.40
CA ALA A 126 -13.22 -14.50 12.51
C ALA A 126 -12.29 -14.59 11.27
N ALA A 127 -12.56 -15.54 10.36
CA ALA A 127 -11.73 -15.88 9.21
C ALA A 127 -10.27 -16.21 9.60
N LYS A 128 -10.09 -17.04 10.63
CA LYS A 128 -8.77 -17.47 11.08
C LYS A 128 -8.03 -18.23 9.97
N PRO A 129 -6.70 -18.11 9.86
CA PRO A 129 -5.94 -18.70 8.75
C PRO A 129 -6.18 -20.20 8.54
N ASN A 130 -6.25 -20.98 9.63
CA ASN A 130 -6.53 -22.42 9.61
C ASN A 130 -7.95 -22.76 9.10
N ALA A 131 -8.95 -21.96 9.45
CA ALA A 131 -10.33 -22.14 8.99
C ALA A 131 -10.49 -21.76 7.51
N VAL A 132 -9.87 -20.66 7.10
CA VAL A 132 -9.84 -20.23 5.69
C VAL A 132 -9.11 -21.25 4.82
N GLU A 133 -8.00 -21.81 5.31
CA GLU A 133 -7.27 -22.85 4.61
C GLU A 133 -8.08 -24.15 4.46
N ALA A 134 -8.77 -24.59 5.52
CA ALA A 134 -9.64 -25.77 5.46
C ALA A 134 -10.72 -25.62 4.36
N ILE A 135 -11.37 -24.46 4.32
CA ILE A 135 -12.40 -24.15 3.31
C ILE A 135 -11.83 -23.99 1.90
N ARG A 136 -10.63 -23.42 1.78
CA ARG A 136 -9.91 -23.34 0.51
C ARG A 136 -9.63 -24.72 -0.07
N LEU A 137 -9.26 -25.69 0.76
CA LEU A 137 -8.99 -27.07 0.32
C LEU A 137 -10.24 -27.76 -0.23
N GLU A 138 -11.43 -27.33 0.21
CA GLU A 138 -12.71 -27.73 -0.34
C GLU A 138 -13.05 -27.00 -1.66
N GLY A 139 -12.12 -26.22 -2.24
CA GLY A 139 -12.34 -25.52 -3.50
C GLY A 139 -13.23 -24.28 -3.41
N VAL A 140 -13.56 -23.81 -2.20
CA VAL A 140 -14.29 -22.56 -2.01
C VAL A 140 -13.37 -21.38 -2.30
N ARG A 141 -13.83 -20.47 -3.16
CA ARG A 141 -13.10 -19.26 -3.58
C ARG A 141 -13.39 -18.06 -2.69
N LEU A 142 -14.66 -17.89 -2.30
CA LEU A 142 -15.15 -16.76 -1.54
C LEU A 142 -15.80 -17.21 -0.24
N LEU A 143 -15.46 -16.55 0.86
CA LEU A 143 -16.08 -16.77 2.16
C LEU A 143 -16.73 -15.47 2.65
N VAL A 144 -18.03 -15.50 2.90
CA VAL A 144 -18.75 -14.39 3.55
C VAL A 144 -18.76 -14.64 5.05
N VAL A 145 -18.27 -13.66 5.82
CA VAL A 145 -18.32 -13.68 7.29
C VAL A 145 -18.88 -12.36 7.79
N GLY A 146 -19.42 -12.34 9.01
CA GLY A 146 -19.99 -11.12 9.54
C GLY A 146 -20.50 -11.24 10.97
N GLN A 147 -21.15 -10.16 11.41
CA GLN A 147 -21.71 -10.01 12.74
C GLN A 147 -23.06 -9.31 12.66
N VAL A 148 -24.00 -9.74 13.49
CA VAL A 148 -25.26 -9.05 13.80
C VAL A 148 -25.17 -8.49 15.21
N ALA A 149 -25.35 -7.17 15.36
CA ALA A 149 -25.28 -6.50 16.64
C ALA A 149 -26.51 -5.61 16.89
N ARG A 150 -27.02 -5.58 18.12
CA ARG A 150 -28.00 -4.55 18.53
C ARG A 150 -27.30 -3.35 19.13
N LEU A 151 -27.62 -2.17 18.61
CA LEU A 151 -27.07 -0.89 19.06
C LEU A 151 -28.22 0.10 19.29
N GLY A 152 -28.64 0.23 20.55
CA GLY A 152 -29.85 0.98 20.90
C GLY A 152 -31.10 0.30 20.33
N GLU A 153 -31.90 1.05 19.58
CA GLU A 153 -33.12 0.55 18.93
C GLU A 153 -32.85 -0.13 17.57
N LYS A 154 -31.62 -0.05 17.05
CA LYS A 154 -31.27 -0.59 15.73
C LYS A 154 -30.55 -1.93 15.83
N VAL A 155 -30.77 -2.77 14.83
CA VAL A 155 -29.97 -3.96 14.53
C VAL A 155 -29.02 -3.61 13.38
N ILE A 156 -27.73 -3.83 13.56
CA ILE A 156 -26.69 -3.60 12.56
C ILE A 156 -26.18 -4.96 12.11
N VAL A 157 -26.18 -5.20 10.80
CA VAL A 157 -25.51 -6.36 10.20
C VAL A 157 -24.27 -5.85 9.50
N THR A 158 -23.11 -6.35 9.90
CA THR A 158 -21.83 -6.10 9.22
C THR A 158 -21.35 -7.39 8.58
N ALA A 159 -20.82 -7.30 7.37
CA ALA A 159 -20.31 -8.44 6.64
C ALA A 159 -19.07 -8.08 5.83
N ARG A 160 -18.28 -9.09 5.51
CA ARG A 160 -17.10 -8.98 4.65
C ARG A 160 -16.92 -10.24 3.81
N VAL A 161 -16.43 -10.06 2.59
CA VAL A 161 -16.05 -11.17 1.71
C VAL A 161 -14.55 -11.39 1.82
N VAL A 162 -14.15 -12.62 2.12
CA VAL A 162 -12.76 -13.06 2.26
C VAL A 162 -12.38 -13.92 1.07
N ASP A 163 -11.22 -13.64 0.50
CA ASP A 163 -10.57 -14.48 -0.50
C ASP A 163 -9.97 -15.70 0.18
N CYS A 164 -10.49 -16.91 -0.10
CA CYS A 164 -9.94 -18.11 0.52
C CYS A 164 -8.50 -18.43 0.06
N LYS A 165 -8.07 -17.95 -1.12
CA LYS A 165 -6.71 -18.15 -1.65
C LYS A 165 -5.67 -17.27 -0.94
N THR A 166 -6.04 -16.04 -0.60
CA THR A 166 -5.10 -15.05 -0.04
C THR A 166 -5.39 -14.69 1.42
N ALA A 167 -6.49 -15.18 1.99
CA ALA A 167 -7.04 -14.80 3.28
C ALA A 167 -7.30 -13.29 3.45
N MET A 168 -7.35 -12.54 2.35
CA MET A 168 -7.62 -11.10 2.39
C MET A 168 -9.10 -10.78 2.28
N VAL A 169 -9.50 -9.68 2.91
CA VAL A 169 -10.84 -9.13 2.76
C VAL A 169 -10.94 -8.39 1.41
N LEU A 170 -11.85 -8.84 0.54
CA LEU A 170 -12.08 -8.30 -0.80
C LEU A 170 -13.12 -7.17 -0.83
N SER A 171 -14.11 -7.23 0.06
CA SER A 171 -15.16 -6.23 0.22
C SER A 171 -15.75 -6.29 1.63
N LYS A 172 -16.39 -5.19 2.04
CA LYS A 172 -17.11 -5.06 3.31
C LYS A 172 -18.41 -4.33 3.04
N GLY A 173 -19.42 -4.60 3.86
CA GLY A 173 -20.68 -3.91 3.80
C GLY A 173 -21.40 -4.00 5.14
N ASP A 174 -22.21 -2.99 5.42
CA ASP A 174 -23.05 -2.94 6.59
C ASP A 174 -24.44 -2.43 6.21
N ILE A 175 -25.45 -2.89 6.95
CA ILE A 175 -26.82 -2.37 6.90
C ILE A 175 -27.30 -2.17 8.34
N ASP A 176 -28.13 -1.18 8.56
CA ASP A 176 -28.90 -1.04 9.79
C ASP A 176 -30.36 -1.43 9.54
N SER A 177 -31.10 -1.77 10.59
CA SER A 177 -32.53 -2.08 10.52
C SER A 177 -33.18 -1.71 11.86
N GLU A 178 -34.44 -1.30 11.81
CA GLU A 178 -35.22 -0.98 13.02
C GLU A 178 -35.67 -2.25 13.76
N SER A 179 -35.73 -3.39 13.08
CA SER A 179 -36.07 -4.68 13.66
C SER A 179 -35.40 -5.85 12.93
N LEU A 180 -35.45 -7.03 13.54
CA LEU A 180 -35.02 -8.27 12.88
C LEU A 180 -35.93 -8.64 11.70
N ASP A 181 -37.23 -8.35 11.80
CA ASP A 181 -38.23 -8.68 10.77
C ASP A 181 -38.05 -7.87 9.48
N ALA A 182 -37.45 -6.68 9.57
CA ALA A 182 -37.16 -5.82 8.42
C ALA A 182 -35.81 -6.12 7.75
N LEU A 183 -34.99 -7.03 8.31
CA LEU A 183 -33.70 -7.40 7.72
C LEU A 183 -33.80 -8.01 6.31
N PRO A 184 -34.76 -8.91 5.99
CA PRO A 184 -34.85 -9.54 4.68
C PRO A 184 -34.92 -8.56 3.49
N ASP A 185 -35.54 -7.39 3.69
CA ASP A 185 -35.69 -6.36 2.66
C ASP A 185 -34.39 -5.59 2.40
N LYS A 186 -33.44 -5.63 3.35
CA LYS A 186 -32.16 -4.93 3.26
C LYS A 186 -30.99 -5.83 2.84
N ILE A 187 -31.21 -7.15 2.71
CA ILE A 187 -30.15 -8.08 2.30
C ILE A 187 -29.62 -7.75 0.90
N ASP A 188 -30.47 -7.33 -0.04
CA ASP A 188 -30.01 -6.94 -1.37
C ASP A 188 -29.12 -5.68 -1.33
N GLU A 189 -29.40 -4.74 -0.41
CA GLU A 189 -28.51 -3.62 -0.13
C GLU A 189 -27.16 -4.12 0.41
N LEU A 190 -27.17 -5.03 1.40
CA LEU A 190 -25.95 -5.62 1.94
C LEU A 190 -25.13 -6.34 0.87
N LEU A 191 -25.74 -7.16 0.03
CA LEU A 191 -25.07 -7.87 -1.06
C LEU A 191 -24.47 -6.92 -2.09
N SER A 192 -25.15 -5.81 -2.37
CA SER A 192 -24.61 -4.76 -3.25
C SER A 192 -23.35 -4.13 -2.66
N LYS A 193 -23.33 -3.84 -1.34
CA LYS A 193 -22.14 -3.33 -0.61
C LYS A 193 -21.03 -4.37 -0.55
N LEU A 194 -21.37 -5.65 -0.40
CA LEU A 194 -20.45 -6.78 -0.49
C LEU A 194 -19.96 -7.06 -1.92
N ARG A 195 -20.54 -6.41 -2.94
CA ARG A 195 -20.19 -6.57 -4.35
C ARG A 195 -20.38 -8.01 -4.87
N LEU A 196 -21.32 -8.76 -4.29
CA LEU A 196 -21.66 -10.11 -4.76
C LEU A 196 -22.83 -10.01 -5.73
N LYS A 197 -22.59 -10.24 -7.03
CA LYS A 197 -23.64 -10.19 -8.06
C LYS A 197 -23.28 -11.08 -9.24
N ASP A 198 -24.29 -11.64 -9.90
CA ASP A 198 -24.13 -12.36 -11.17
C ASP A 198 -23.08 -13.49 -11.12
N GLY A 199 -22.98 -14.17 -9.98
CA GLY A 199 -22.12 -15.36 -9.79
C GLY A 199 -20.63 -15.11 -9.63
N SER A 200 -20.25 -13.85 -9.44
CA SER A 200 -18.88 -13.44 -9.17
C SER A 200 -18.83 -12.30 -8.16
N LEU A 201 -17.66 -12.07 -7.57
CA LEU A 201 -17.42 -10.79 -6.93
C LEU A 201 -17.28 -9.72 -8.02
N ILE A 202 -18.22 -8.77 -8.10
CA ILE A 202 -18.10 -7.63 -9.00
C ILE A 202 -16.81 -6.92 -8.65
N GLU A 203 -15.86 -6.92 -9.59
CA GLU A 203 -14.64 -6.12 -9.53
C GLU A 203 -14.98 -4.67 -9.16
N LYS A 204 -14.14 -3.99 -8.37
CA LYS A 204 -14.47 -2.61 -7.96
C LYS A 204 -14.66 -1.83 -9.26
N SER A 205 -15.82 -1.21 -9.45
CA SER A 205 -16.02 -0.25 -10.54
C SER A 205 -14.91 0.79 -10.44
N GLY A 206 -14.21 1.06 -11.53
CA GLY A 206 -13.06 1.96 -11.57
C GLY A 206 -11.70 1.26 -11.64
N SER A 207 -11.63 0.16 -12.37
CA SER A 207 -10.33 -0.38 -12.76
C SER A 207 -9.64 0.67 -13.65
N PHE A 208 -8.43 1.09 -13.28
CA PHE A 208 -7.55 1.89 -14.15
C PHE A 208 -6.98 1.01 -15.27
N VAL A 209 -7.82 0.17 -15.88
CA VAL A 209 -7.44 -0.64 -17.02
C VAL A 209 -7.37 0.29 -18.23
N PRO A 210 -6.26 0.32 -18.97
CA PRO A 210 -6.12 1.20 -20.11
C PRO A 210 -7.12 0.84 -21.20
N ASN A 211 -7.69 1.85 -21.82
CA ASN A 211 -8.36 1.70 -23.10
C ASN A 211 -7.34 1.40 -24.22
N GLU A 212 -7.81 1.21 -25.45
CA GLU A 212 -6.97 0.92 -26.63
C GLU A 212 -5.88 1.97 -26.90
N LYS A 213 -6.04 3.19 -26.37
CA LYS A 213 -5.08 4.30 -26.47
C LYS A 213 -4.09 4.38 -25.30
N GLY A 214 -4.21 3.49 -24.31
CA GLY A 214 -3.38 3.51 -23.11
C GLY A 214 -3.85 4.53 -22.05
N GLU A 215 -5.05 5.09 -22.19
CA GLU A 215 -5.62 6.04 -21.23
C GLU A 215 -6.35 5.28 -20.14
N ILE A 216 -6.13 5.69 -18.89
CA ILE A 216 -6.76 5.04 -17.73
C ILE A 216 -7.75 5.95 -17.01
N GLY A 217 -7.88 7.21 -17.44
CA GLY A 217 -8.68 8.19 -16.73
C GLY A 217 -8.26 9.63 -16.92
N ARG A 218 -9.02 10.53 -16.28
CA ARG A 218 -8.83 11.97 -16.31
C ARG A 218 -8.58 12.50 -14.89
N TRP A 219 -7.56 13.35 -14.75
CA TRP A 219 -7.34 14.07 -13.52
C TRP A 219 -8.29 15.25 -13.39
N LYS A 220 -8.75 15.47 -12.16
CA LYS A 220 -9.45 16.68 -11.74
C LYS A 220 -8.69 17.30 -10.59
N GLU A 221 -8.40 18.58 -10.69
CA GLU A 221 -7.79 19.33 -9.59
C GLU A 221 -8.76 19.39 -8.42
N LEU A 222 -8.22 19.24 -7.21
CA LEU A 222 -8.99 19.38 -5.98
C LEU A 222 -9.19 20.86 -5.67
N SER A 223 -10.36 21.19 -5.13
CA SER A 223 -10.53 22.49 -4.47
C SER A 223 -9.47 22.64 -3.37
N ILE A 224 -8.91 23.84 -3.26
CA ILE A 224 -8.00 24.22 -2.17
C ILE A 224 -8.73 24.85 -0.99
N GLU A 225 -10.05 25.02 -1.08
CA GLU A 225 -10.88 25.50 0.02
C GLU A 225 -10.80 24.50 1.19
N ASN A 226 -10.40 24.98 2.37
CA ASN A 226 -10.13 24.18 3.57
C ASN A 226 -9.06 23.09 3.41
N ALA A 227 -8.32 23.09 2.29
CA ALA A 227 -7.27 22.14 2.06
C ALA A 227 -6.04 22.45 2.93
N PRO A 228 -5.25 21.43 3.29
CA PRO A 228 -4.08 21.64 4.13
C PRO A 228 -2.98 22.36 3.34
N SER A 229 -2.17 23.19 4.00
CA SER A 229 -1.08 23.90 3.33
C SER A 229 -0.08 22.98 2.61
N ALA A 230 0.75 23.56 1.73
CA ALA A 230 1.86 22.87 1.06
C ALA A 230 2.77 22.15 2.07
N ARG A 231 3.06 20.86 1.81
CA ARG A 231 3.78 20.00 2.77
C ARG A 231 4.51 18.81 2.15
N THR A 232 5.57 18.38 2.81
CA THR A 232 6.34 17.14 2.56
C THR A 232 6.53 16.36 3.86
N ALA A 233 6.98 15.10 3.80
CA ALA A 233 7.21 14.26 4.99
C ALA A 233 6.00 14.17 5.96
N PHE A 234 4.79 14.28 5.40
CA PHE A 234 3.51 14.18 6.08
C PHE A 234 2.93 12.78 5.93
N THR A 235 1.87 12.49 6.68
CA THR A 235 1.09 11.26 6.56
C THR A 235 -0.22 11.53 5.82
N MET A 236 -0.60 10.62 4.93
CA MET A 236 -1.90 10.63 4.23
C MET A 236 -2.49 9.22 4.29
N VAL A 237 -3.64 9.07 4.96
CA VAL A 237 -4.20 7.75 5.27
C VAL A 237 -5.70 7.72 4.98
N ARG A 238 -6.18 6.67 4.31
CA ARG A 238 -7.62 6.40 4.14
C ARG A 238 -8.22 5.97 5.48
N CYS A 239 -9.19 6.73 5.97
CA CYS A 239 -9.83 6.54 7.27
C CYS A 239 -11.36 6.54 7.13
N GLY A 240 -12.01 5.38 7.04
CA GLY A 240 -13.48 5.28 7.02
C GLY A 240 -14.09 5.81 5.73
N ASP A 241 -14.62 7.04 5.73
CA ASP A 241 -15.08 7.80 4.54
C ASP A 241 -14.18 9.00 4.18
N PHE A 242 -13.13 9.21 4.98
CA PHE A 242 -12.21 10.31 4.81
C PHE A 242 -10.84 9.85 4.29
N VAL A 243 -10.09 10.78 3.69
CA VAL A 243 -8.62 10.72 3.65
C VAL A 243 -8.07 11.79 4.57
N VAL A 244 -7.24 11.41 5.53
CA VAL A 244 -6.67 12.35 6.50
C VAL A 244 -5.24 12.67 6.11
N VAL A 245 -4.93 13.96 5.99
CA VAL A 245 -3.58 14.51 5.81
C VAL A 245 -3.17 15.18 7.10
N TRP A 246 -2.02 14.85 7.67
CA TRP A 246 -1.56 15.47 8.92
C TRP A 246 -0.04 15.65 9.03
N GLY A 247 0.37 16.76 9.64
CA GLY A 247 1.75 17.09 9.97
C GLY A 247 2.63 17.35 8.75
N GLY A 248 3.93 17.08 8.91
CA GLY A 248 4.95 17.24 7.88
C GLY A 248 5.69 18.58 7.93
N SER A 249 6.43 18.87 6.88
CA SER A 249 7.22 20.09 6.71
C SER A 249 6.56 21.01 5.67
N GLY A 250 6.14 22.18 6.12
CA GLY A 250 5.71 23.29 5.29
C GLY A 250 6.84 24.28 4.98
N GLU A 251 6.48 25.44 4.45
CA GLU A 251 7.44 26.50 4.10
C GLU A 251 8.09 27.14 5.33
N LYS A 252 7.31 27.36 6.40
CA LYS A 252 7.73 28.06 7.62
C LYS A 252 8.23 27.13 8.74
N GLY A 253 8.31 25.82 8.50
CA GLY A 253 8.71 24.84 9.50
C GLY A 253 7.84 23.59 9.49
N PHE A 254 7.89 22.84 10.58
CA PHE A 254 7.03 21.67 10.78
C PHE A 254 5.62 22.07 11.16
N LEU A 255 4.67 21.19 10.82
CA LEU A 255 3.23 21.45 10.93
C LEU A 255 2.62 20.54 12.00
N SER A 256 1.61 21.05 12.72
CA SER A 256 0.78 20.31 13.70
C SER A 256 -0.68 20.22 13.26
N ASP A 257 -0.95 20.61 12.01
CA ASP A 257 -2.28 20.69 11.44
C ASP A 257 -2.47 19.66 10.33
N GLY A 258 -3.69 19.63 9.81
CA GLY A 258 -4.11 18.72 8.78
C GLY A 258 -5.47 19.09 8.22
N ALA A 259 -6.01 18.21 7.40
CA ALA A 259 -7.37 18.30 6.89
C ALA A 259 -7.92 16.89 6.61
N ARG A 260 -9.24 16.76 6.62
CA ARG A 260 -9.95 15.55 6.20
C ARG A 260 -10.55 15.79 4.82
N PHE A 261 -10.25 14.94 3.85
CA PHE A 261 -10.94 14.94 2.58
C PHE A 261 -12.13 13.99 2.64
N ASP A 262 -13.35 14.50 2.51
CA ASP A 262 -14.55 13.67 2.35
C ASP A 262 -14.54 13.05 0.95
N VAL A 263 -14.47 11.71 0.88
CA VAL A 263 -14.34 11.00 -0.40
C VAL A 263 -15.63 11.08 -1.23
N LYS A 264 -16.80 11.12 -0.56
CA LYS A 264 -18.11 11.14 -1.22
C LYS A 264 -18.44 12.54 -1.74
N GLU A 265 -18.30 13.54 -0.88
CA GLU A 265 -18.60 14.94 -1.19
C GLU A 265 -17.47 15.64 -1.96
N ARG A 266 -16.28 15.03 -1.97
CA ARG A 266 -15.06 15.50 -2.64
C ARG A 266 -14.62 16.89 -2.20
N LYS A 267 -14.71 17.14 -0.89
CA LYS A 267 -14.37 18.42 -0.29
C LYS A 267 -13.42 18.21 0.88
N TRP A 268 -12.53 19.17 1.06
CA TRP A 268 -11.76 19.24 2.28
C TRP A 268 -12.63 19.82 3.40
N LEU A 269 -12.54 19.16 4.55
CA LEU A 269 -13.09 19.58 5.81
C LEU A 269 -11.94 19.95 6.73
N PRO A 270 -12.10 21.02 7.53
CA PRO A 270 -11.13 21.36 8.55
C PRO A 270 -10.98 20.20 9.54
N MET A 271 -9.81 20.19 10.18
CA MET A 271 -9.43 19.22 11.19
C MET A 271 -9.12 19.98 12.48
N SER A 272 -9.67 19.50 13.60
CA SER A 272 -9.36 20.04 14.90
C SER A 272 -7.86 19.93 15.20
N THR A 273 -7.30 20.97 15.80
CA THR A 273 -5.93 21.00 16.33
C THR A 273 -5.91 20.84 17.85
N LYS A 274 -7.08 20.85 18.50
CA LYS A 274 -7.19 20.73 19.96
C LYS A 274 -6.82 19.32 20.38
N GLY A 275 -5.75 19.20 21.17
CA GLY A 275 -5.21 17.91 21.61
C GLY A 275 -4.31 17.21 20.58
N ALA A 276 -4.09 17.82 19.41
CA ALA A 276 -3.19 17.28 18.40
C ALA A 276 -1.72 17.35 18.88
N PRO A 277 -0.86 16.42 18.44
CA PRO A 277 0.56 16.44 18.79
C PRO A 277 1.26 17.72 18.29
N CYS A 278 2.37 18.09 18.95
CA CYS A 278 3.15 19.27 18.53
C CYS A 278 3.72 19.14 17.10
N PRO A 279 4.11 20.26 16.44
CA PRO A 279 4.53 20.25 15.05
C PRO A 279 5.67 19.28 14.78
N ARG A 280 5.53 18.44 13.75
CA ARG A 280 6.49 17.37 13.45
C ARG A 280 6.47 16.93 12.00
N ALA A 281 7.58 16.33 11.57
CA ALA A 281 7.70 15.62 10.31
C ALA A 281 8.29 14.22 10.55
N TYR A 282 8.22 13.35 9.53
CA TYR A 282 8.77 11.99 9.56
C TYR A 282 8.21 11.11 10.70
N HIS A 283 7.01 11.45 11.17
CA HIS A 283 6.18 10.60 12.03
C HIS A 283 5.50 9.52 11.18
N THR A 284 4.94 8.53 11.85
CA THR A 284 4.07 7.54 11.20
C THR A 284 2.63 7.76 11.57
N ALA A 285 1.72 7.27 10.73
CA ALA A 285 0.32 7.19 11.07
C ALA A 285 -0.30 5.89 10.56
N VAL A 286 -1.16 5.27 11.37
CA VAL A 286 -1.87 4.04 11.01
C VAL A 286 -3.37 4.17 11.30
N TRP A 287 -4.19 3.56 10.45
CA TRP A 287 -5.64 3.53 10.64
C TRP A 287 -6.06 2.22 11.31
N THR A 288 -6.78 2.31 12.42
CA THR A 288 -7.24 1.13 13.17
C THR A 288 -8.54 0.53 12.64
N GLY A 289 -9.25 1.25 11.77
CA GLY A 289 -10.66 1.03 11.48
C GLY A 289 -11.58 2.05 12.14
N ARG A 290 -11.10 2.72 13.20
CA ARG A 290 -11.84 3.76 13.95
C ARG A 290 -11.01 5.01 14.24
N TYR A 291 -9.74 4.83 14.59
CA TYR A 291 -8.84 5.92 14.94
C TYR A 291 -7.66 5.97 13.98
N LEU A 292 -7.21 7.19 13.66
CA LEU A 292 -5.89 7.41 13.09
C LEU A 292 -4.91 7.63 14.23
N ILE A 293 -3.94 6.73 14.39
CA ILE A 293 -2.89 6.89 15.40
C ILE A 293 -1.70 7.56 14.74
N VAL A 294 -1.20 8.65 15.34
CA VAL A 294 0.02 9.35 14.95
C VAL A 294 1.06 9.19 16.05
N TRP A 295 2.29 8.81 15.70
CA TRP A 295 3.35 8.65 16.69
C TRP A 295 4.76 8.98 16.17
N GLY A 296 5.61 9.46 17.09
CA GLY A 296 7.01 9.74 16.85
C GLY A 296 7.21 10.94 15.91
N GLY A 297 8.32 10.93 15.16
CA GLY A 297 8.73 12.02 14.28
C GLY A 297 9.79 12.94 14.89
N THR A 298 10.01 14.08 14.27
CA THR A 298 10.99 15.08 14.72
C THR A 298 10.40 16.48 14.66
N LYS A 299 10.71 17.28 15.68
CA LYS A 299 10.22 18.67 15.82
C LYS A 299 11.30 19.74 15.52
N ALA A 300 12.56 19.34 15.48
CA ALA A 300 13.70 20.14 15.03
C ALA A 300 14.89 19.20 14.75
N GLU A 301 15.98 19.72 14.18
CA GLU A 301 17.19 18.92 13.99
C GLU A 301 17.64 18.26 15.30
N LYS A 302 17.83 16.93 15.28
CA LYS A 302 18.18 16.09 16.45
C LYS A 302 17.20 16.18 17.63
N VAL A 303 15.99 16.70 17.42
CA VAL A 303 14.93 16.71 18.43
C VAL A 303 13.82 15.76 18.00
N TYR A 304 13.83 14.57 18.59
CA TYR A 304 12.94 13.47 18.28
C TYR A 304 11.72 13.45 19.21
N CYS A 305 10.60 12.95 18.72
CA CYS A 305 9.35 12.87 19.46
C CYS A 305 9.16 11.46 20.04
N ASN A 306 8.68 11.39 21.28
CA ASN A 306 8.28 10.15 21.96
C ASN A 306 6.83 10.21 22.45
N ASP A 307 6.01 10.96 21.73
CA ASP A 307 4.61 11.20 22.02
C ASP A 307 3.79 10.96 20.75
N GLY A 308 2.49 10.86 20.93
CA GLY A 308 1.54 10.63 19.86
C GLY A 308 0.12 10.89 20.33
N ALA A 309 -0.82 10.75 19.41
CA ALA A 309 -2.24 10.86 19.69
C ALA A 309 -3.03 9.97 18.73
N LYS A 310 -4.22 9.53 19.17
CA LYS A 310 -5.23 8.92 18.32
C LYS A 310 -6.27 9.98 17.95
N TYR A 311 -6.65 10.02 16.69
CA TYR A 311 -7.61 10.95 16.12
C TYR A 311 -8.86 10.18 15.67
N ASP A 312 -10.03 10.63 16.09
CA ASP A 312 -11.31 10.15 15.59
C ASP A 312 -11.81 11.08 14.48
N PRO A 313 -11.82 10.64 13.21
CA PRO A 313 -12.27 11.46 12.09
C PRO A 313 -13.79 11.66 12.07
N THR A 314 -14.57 10.93 12.86
CA THR A 314 -16.03 11.07 12.94
C THR A 314 -16.40 12.23 13.86
N SER A 315 -15.79 12.28 15.05
CA SER A 315 -16.03 13.34 16.04
C SER A 315 -15.08 14.53 15.93
N ASP A 316 -14.05 14.46 15.07
CA ASP A 316 -13.00 15.47 14.94
C ASP A 316 -12.24 15.76 16.24
N THR A 317 -11.86 14.70 16.95
CA THR A 317 -11.22 14.82 18.27
C THR A 317 -9.91 14.06 18.34
N TRP A 318 -8.93 14.66 19.03
CA TRP A 318 -7.65 14.04 19.36
C TRP A 318 -7.61 13.63 20.83
N GLU A 319 -7.02 12.47 21.08
CA GLU A 319 -6.70 11.96 22.41
C GLU A 319 -5.23 11.56 22.47
N PRO A 320 -4.42 12.12 23.38
CA PRO A 320 -3.03 11.72 23.57
C PRO A 320 -2.93 10.24 23.96
N ILE A 321 -1.90 9.56 23.47
CA ILE A 321 -1.60 8.17 23.85
C ILE A 321 -0.47 8.13 24.87
N LYS A 322 -0.52 7.19 25.82
CA LYS A 322 0.54 7.06 26.84
C LYS A 322 1.68 6.25 26.27
N VAL A 323 2.87 6.83 26.22
CA VAL A 323 4.06 6.18 25.65
C VAL A 323 4.98 5.71 26.79
N PRO A 324 5.44 4.44 26.79
CA PRO A 324 6.29 3.91 27.84
C PRO A 324 7.73 4.42 27.71
N SER A 325 8.48 4.42 28.81
CA SER A 325 9.87 4.87 28.85
C SER A 325 10.84 3.96 28.08
N PHE A 326 10.51 2.68 27.88
CA PHE A 326 11.37 1.75 27.16
C PHE A 326 11.47 2.06 25.66
N LEU A 327 10.42 2.64 25.07
CA LEU A 327 10.40 2.99 23.66
C LEU A 327 10.98 4.40 23.51
N LYS A 328 12.20 4.50 22.96
CA LYS A 328 12.88 5.79 22.80
C LYS A 328 12.27 6.65 21.67
N ALA A 329 12.40 7.98 21.82
CA ALA A 329 12.03 8.99 20.83
C ALA A 329 12.67 8.74 19.46
N ARG A 330 11.90 8.78 18.37
CA ARG A 330 12.41 8.43 17.03
C ARG A 330 11.62 9.01 15.87
N CYS A 331 12.28 9.17 14.73
CA CYS A 331 11.68 9.42 13.41
C CYS A 331 12.11 8.35 12.41
N LEU A 332 11.57 8.37 11.19
CA LEU A 332 11.93 7.43 10.10
C LEU A 332 11.74 5.94 10.47
N HIS A 333 10.96 5.67 11.51
CA HIS A 333 10.58 4.32 11.89
C HIS A 333 9.45 3.82 10.98
N SER A 334 9.25 2.51 10.97
CA SER A 334 8.08 1.90 10.34
C SER A 334 6.94 1.79 11.35
N ALA A 335 5.72 1.95 10.87
CA ALA A 335 4.53 1.58 11.63
C ALA A 335 3.47 0.97 10.73
N VAL A 336 2.83 -0.10 11.19
CA VAL A 336 1.76 -0.81 10.48
C VAL A 336 0.63 -1.18 11.44
N TRP A 337 -0.58 -1.35 10.91
CA TRP A 337 -1.70 -1.90 11.68
C TRP A 337 -1.75 -3.42 11.49
N THR A 338 -1.71 -4.17 12.59
CA THR A 338 -1.77 -5.65 12.55
C THR A 338 -3.20 -6.20 12.45
N GLY A 339 -4.21 -5.32 12.44
CA GLY A 339 -5.61 -5.69 12.65
C GLY A 339 -6.06 -5.47 14.10
N LYS A 340 -5.13 -5.47 15.06
CA LYS A 340 -5.43 -5.26 16.49
C LYS A 340 -4.50 -4.23 17.17
N CYS A 341 -3.24 -4.18 16.77
CA CYS A 341 -2.25 -3.29 17.37
C CYS A 341 -1.51 -2.48 16.30
N MET A 342 -1.02 -1.31 16.66
CA MET A 342 0.01 -0.63 15.88
C MET A 342 1.36 -1.28 16.20
N LEU A 343 2.04 -1.83 15.18
CA LEU A 343 3.40 -2.33 15.30
C LEU A 343 4.36 -1.24 14.84
N VAL A 344 5.30 -0.83 15.71
CA VAL A 344 6.38 0.12 15.43
C VAL A 344 7.71 -0.63 15.38
N TRP A 345 8.56 -0.32 14.41
CA TRP A 345 9.91 -0.92 14.34
C TRP A 345 10.98 0.02 13.76
N GLY A 346 12.16 -0.02 14.38
CA GLY A 346 13.38 0.62 13.89
C GLY A 346 13.34 2.14 13.96
N GLY A 347 13.94 2.78 12.95
CA GLY A 347 14.03 4.24 12.84
C GLY A 347 15.27 4.81 13.52
N LYS A 348 15.26 6.14 13.71
CA LYS A 348 16.41 6.91 14.19
C LYS A 348 16.01 7.86 15.31
N GLY A 349 16.80 7.86 16.38
CA GLY A 349 16.90 8.92 17.38
C GLY A 349 18.34 9.44 17.43
N GLU A 350 18.93 9.44 18.62
CA GLU A 350 20.38 9.70 18.77
C GLU A 350 21.23 8.65 18.04
N GLU A 351 20.70 7.44 17.93
CA GLU A 351 21.27 6.28 17.24
C GLU A 351 20.22 5.67 16.29
N PHE A 352 20.64 4.72 15.45
CA PHE A 352 19.69 3.90 14.71
C PHE A 352 19.19 2.79 15.63
N TYR A 353 17.88 2.59 15.67
CA TYR A 353 17.27 1.65 16.59
C TYR A 353 17.01 0.28 15.93
N ARG A 354 17.12 -0.75 16.76
CA ARG A 354 16.88 -2.17 16.41
C ARG A 354 15.82 -2.79 17.33
N ASP A 355 14.91 -1.97 17.83
CA ASP A 355 13.80 -2.34 18.71
C ASP A 355 12.47 -1.85 18.11
N GLY A 356 11.39 -2.20 18.80
CA GLY A 356 10.05 -1.80 18.42
C GLY A 356 9.02 -2.19 19.47
N ALA A 357 7.75 -1.91 19.20
CA ALA A 357 6.67 -2.15 20.14
C ALA A 357 5.33 -2.39 19.43
N LEU A 358 4.42 -3.06 20.13
CA LEU A 358 3.01 -3.18 19.79
C LEU A 358 2.20 -2.25 20.69
N TYR A 359 1.36 -1.41 20.11
CA TYR A 359 0.43 -0.56 20.83
C TYR A 359 -1.01 -1.04 20.61
N ASP A 360 -1.70 -1.36 21.70
CA ASP A 360 -3.12 -1.66 21.75
C ASP A 360 -3.91 -0.37 22.07
N PRO A 361 -4.62 0.22 21.09
CA PRO A 361 -5.34 1.47 21.29
C PRO A 361 -6.62 1.34 22.14
N GLU A 362 -7.16 0.13 22.30
CA GLU A 362 -8.37 -0.09 23.11
C GLU A 362 -8.05 -0.03 24.61
N ASN A 363 -6.86 -0.52 24.98
CA ASN A 363 -6.41 -0.51 26.37
C ASN A 363 -5.38 0.58 26.69
N ASP A 364 -4.93 1.36 25.69
CA ASP A 364 -3.84 2.34 25.82
C ASP A 364 -2.57 1.70 26.41
N MET A 365 -2.22 0.51 25.89
CA MET A 365 -1.10 -0.30 26.40
C MET A 365 -0.05 -0.57 25.32
N TRP A 366 1.21 -0.51 25.73
CA TRP A 366 2.36 -0.84 24.89
C TRP A 366 3.07 -2.08 25.38
N LEU A 367 3.45 -2.93 24.43
CA LEU A 367 4.27 -4.11 24.66
C LEU A 367 5.55 -4.02 23.81
N SER A 368 6.72 -4.22 24.42
CA SER A 368 7.96 -4.30 23.66
C SER A 368 7.91 -5.49 22.69
N LEU A 369 8.37 -5.29 21.45
CA LEU A 369 8.55 -6.40 20.53
C LEU A 369 9.73 -7.26 21.00
N PRO A 370 9.57 -8.59 21.07
CA PRO A 370 10.67 -9.48 21.39
C PRO A 370 11.70 -9.52 20.26
N LEU A 371 12.95 -9.75 20.63
CA LEU A 371 14.09 -9.90 19.71
C LEU A 371 14.42 -11.39 19.43
N ASN A 372 13.45 -12.29 19.65
CA ASN A 372 13.61 -13.72 19.42
C ASN A 372 13.90 -14.01 17.94
N GLY A 373 14.74 -15.02 17.69
CA GLY A 373 15.13 -15.41 16.34
C GLY A 373 16.18 -14.49 15.72
N THR A 374 15.92 -13.98 14.51
CA THR A 374 16.89 -13.20 13.71
C THR A 374 16.36 -11.83 13.29
N PRO A 375 16.21 -10.88 14.24
CA PRO A 375 15.75 -9.54 13.90
C PRO A 375 16.73 -8.82 12.95
N PRO A 376 16.24 -7.93 12.07
CA PRO A 376 17.11 -7.19 11.17
C PRO A 376 18.04 -6.27 11.97
N ARG A 377 19.25 -6.00 11.47
CA ARG A 377 20.11 -4.92 12.02
C ARG A 377 19.44 -3.55 11.91
N GLU A 378 19.95 -2.60 12.70
CA GLU A 378 19.56 -1.20 12.70
C GLU A 378 19.64 -0.59 11.30
N ARG A 379 18.61 0.16 10.93
CA ARG A 379 18.46 0.71 9.57
C ARG A 379 17.44 1.84 9.50
N VAL A 380 17.58 2.65 8.45
CA VAL A 380 16.57 3.64 8.02
C VAL A 380 16.33 3.51 6.52
N ASP A 381 15.31 4.21 6.00
CA ASP A 381 14.99 4.28 4.57
C ASP A 381 14.72 2.93 3.90
N PHE A 382 14.19 1.98 4.68
CA PHE A 382 13.87 0.63 4.27
C PHE A 382 12.39 0.50 3.83
N ALA A 383 12.09 -0.54 3.05
CA ALA A 383 10.72 -0.95 2.76
C ALA A 383 10.15 -1.75 3.93
N TYR A 384 8.85 -1.59 4.17
CA TYR A 384 8.14 -2.37 5.17
C TYR A 384 6.68 -2.61 4.78
N GLY A 385 6.05 -3.58 5.41
CA GLY A 385 4.61 -3.78 5.26
C GLY A 385 4.10 -5.07 5.87
N MET A 386 2.78 -5.18 5.97
CA MET A 386 2.10 -6.40 6.40
C MET A 386 1.70 -7.28 5.21
N CYS A 387 1.81 -8.59 5.38
CA CYS A 387 1.20 -9.60 4.50
C CYS A 387 0.65 -10.73 5.37
N GLY A 388 -0.68 -10.72 5.58
CA GLY A 388 -1.31 -11.57 6.60
C GLY A 388 -0.74 -11.25 7.98
N LYS A 389 -0.25 -12.28 8.69
CA LYS A 389 0.37 -12.15 10.02
C LYS A 389 1.85 -11.72 9.99
N TYR A 390 2.44 -11.56 8.81
CA TYR A 390 3.86 -11.31 8.66
C TYR A 390 4.13 -9.82 8.48
N PHE A 391 4.92 -9.25 9.39
CA PHE A 391 5.50 -7.93 9.23
C PHE A 391 6.87 -8.05 8.56
N ILE A 392 7.06 -7.39 7.43
CA ILE A 392 8.24 -7.52 6.58
C ILE A 392 9.06 -6.22 6.68
N VAL A 393 10.38 -6.35 6.80
CA VAL A 393 11.35 -5.24 6.76
C VAL A 393 12.45 -5.59 5.76
N TRP A 394 12.71 -4.73 4.76
CA TRP A 394 13.72 -5.03 3.74
C TRP A 394 14.44 -3.79 3.21
N GLY A 395 15.74 -3.95 2.92
CA GLY A 395 16.56 -2.89 2.33
C GLY A 395 16.94 -1.79 3.31
N GLY A 396 17.18 -0.59 2.79
CA GLY A 396 17.56 0.61 3.55
C GLY A 396 19.07 0.81 3.64
N VAL A 397 19.48 1.69 4.57
CA VAL A 397 20.89 1.88 4.94
C VAL A 397 21.11 1.59 6.42
N ASP A 398 22.28 1.06 6.76
CA ASP A 398 22.73 0.97 8.15
C ASP A 398 23.41 2.26 8.61
N LYS A 399 23.85 2.29 9.88
CA LYS A 399 24.51 3.44 10.51
C LYS A 399 25.80 3.87 9.81
N ASP A 400 26.46 2.94 9.11
CA ASP A 400 27.70 3.17 8.37
C ASP A 400 27.42 3.58 6.92
N SER A 401 26.16 3.89 6.60
CA SER A 401 25.68 4.26 5.25
C SER A 401 25.85 3.14 4.22
N ASN A 402 25.96 1.88 4.64
CA ASN A 402 25.95 0.76 3.72
C ASN A 402 24.53 0.47 3.26
N TYR A 403 24.35 0.39 1.93
CA TYR A 403 23.09 0.06 1.30
C TYR A 403 22.82 -1.44 1.53
N LEU A 404 21.58 -1.77 1.87
CA LEU A 404 21.19 -3.12 2.26
C LEU A 404 20.28 -3.76 1.20
N ASN A 405 20.47 -5.05 0.93
CA ASN A 405 19.52 -5.93 0.24
C ASN A 405 18.99 -7.05 1.16
N THR A 406 19.21 -6.90 2.46
CA THR A 406 18.83 -7.88 3.48
C THR A 406 17.56 -7.45 4.18
N GLY A 407 16.87 -8.39 4.80
CA GLY A 407 15.65 -8.10 5.56
C GLY A 407 15.28 -9.21 6.52
N ALA A 408 14.15 -9.03 7.18
CA ALA A 408 13.59 -9.98 8.11
C ALA A 408 12.06 -9.90 8.11
N VAL A 409 11.44 -10.99 8.54
CA VAL A 409 10.00 -11.10 8.76
C VAL A 409 9.77 -11.37 10.24
N PHE A 410 8.82 -10.65 10.82
CA PHE A 410 8.28 -10.93 12.14
C PHE A 410 6.91 -11.62 12.00
N ASP A 411 6.79 -12.83 12.56
CA ASP A 411 5.51 -13.53 12.68
C ASP A 411 4.78 -13.00 13.91
N THR A 412 3.69 -12.26 13.71
CA THR A 412 2.94 -11.61 14.81
C THR A 412 2.18 -12.59 15.71
N GLU A 413 1.98 -13.84 15.28
CA GLU A 413 1.35 -14.87 16.12
C GLU A 413 2.40 -15.59 16.98
N LYS A 414 3.56 -15.91 16.39
CA LYS A 414 4.66 -16.56 17.11
C LYS A 414 5.52 -15.60 17.91
N MET A 415 5.42 -14.30 17.63
CA MET A 415 6.23 -13.26 18.23
C MET A 415 7.74 -13.53 18.04
N GLU A 416 8.13 -13.89 16.82
CA GLU A 416 9.49 -14.29 16.48
C GLU A 416 9.93 -13.73 15.12
N TRP A 417 11.22 -13.34 15.03
CA TRP A 417 11.85 -12.90 13.79
C TRP A 417 12.52 -14.05 13.05
N ARG A 418 12.38 -14.06 11.73
CA ARG A 418 13.21 -14.86 10.83
C ARG A 418 13.84 -13.99 9.76
N LYS A 419 15.08 -14.30 9.39
CA LYS A 419 15.76 -13.67 8.27
C LYS A 419 15.00 -13.97 6.97
N ILE A 420 14.95 -12.98 6.07
CA ILE A 420 14.50 -13.17 4.69
C ILE A 420 15.61 -13.85 3.88
N THR A 421 15.26 -14.75 2.96
CA THR A 421 16.23 -15.29 2.02
C THR A 421 16.91 -14.20 1.18
N ASP A 422 18.22 -14.34 0.98
CA ASP A 422 18.98 -13.48 0.07
C ASP A 422 18.90 -14.00 -1.39
N ALA A 423 18.37 -15.22 -1.59
CA ALA A 423 18.24 -15.82 -2.91
C ALA A 423 17.25 -15.01 -3.77
N SER A 424 17.72 -14.59 -4.95
CA SER A 424 16.96 -13.75 -5.89
C SER A 424 16.49 -12.41 -5.32
N ALA A 425 17.06 -11.97 -4.19
CA ALA A 425 16.74 -10.67 -3.61
C ALA A 425 17.19 -9.53 -4.55
N PRO A 426 16.41 -8.45 -4.65
CA PRO A 426 16.82 -7.27 -5.43
C PRO A 426 18.12 -6.67 -4.89
N LEU A 427 18.79 -5.84 -5.70
CA LEU A 427 20.01 -5.18 -5.26
C LEU A 427 19.82 -4.27 -4.05
N ALA A 428 20.95 -4.03 -3.37
CA ALA A 428 21.02 -3.19 -2.20
C ALA A 428 20.63 -1.75 -2.52
N ARG A 429 19.67 -1.21 -1.75
CA ARG A 429 19.06 0.09 -2.03
C ARG A 429 18.50 0.76 -0.78
N ARG A 430 18.41 2.09 -0.83
CA ARG A 430 17.64 2.91 0.11
C ARG A 430 16.47 3.58 -0.59
N TYR A 431 15.50 4.05 0.20
CA TYR A 431 14.26 4.63 -0.32
C TYR A 431 13.56 3.77 -1.40
N PRO A 432 13.47 2.43 -1.23
CA PRO A 432 12.68 1.63 -2.14
C PRO A 432 11.26 2.18 -2.21
N ILE A 433 10.70 2.23 -3.41
CA ILE A 433 9.26 2.42 -3.57
C ILE A 433 8.64 1.05 -3.28
N PHE A 434 7.67 0.98 -2.38
CA PHE A 434 7.08 -0.29 -1.98
C PHE A 434 5.57 -0.20 -1.84
N CYS A 435 4.92 -1.35 -1.96
CA CYS A 435 3.48 -1.50 -1.76
C CYS A 435 3.18 -2.86 -1.14
N GLU A 436 2.28 -2.87 -0.15
CA GLU A 436 1.67 -4.11 0.34
C GLU A 436 0.78 -4.71 -0.75
N THR A 437 0.85 -6.02 -0.93
CA THR A 437 0.01 -6.76 -1.87
C THR A 437 -0.51 -8.05 -1.22
N PRO A 438 -1.58 -8.65 -1.77
CA PRO A 438 -2.03 -9.97 -1.33
C PRO A 438 -0.99 -11.08 -1.40
N LYS A 439 0.04 -10.92 -2.24
CA LYS A 439 1.06 -11.94 -2.48
C LYS A 439 2.36 -11.68 -1.72
N GLY A 440 2.48 -10.54 -1.05
CA GLY A 440 3.72 -10.13 -0.40
C GLY A 440 4.03 -8.64 -0.49
N LEU A 441 5.26 -8.29 -0.11
CA LEU A 441 5.78 -6.92 -0.21
C LEU A 441 6.40 -6.70 -1.59
N LEU A 442 5.80 -5.81 -2.39
CA LEU A 442 6.37 -5.35 -3.65
C LEU A 442 7.41 -4.27 -3.38
N VAL A 443 8.57 -4.37 -4.01
CA VAL A 443 9.65 -3.38 -3.98
C VAL A 443 10.06 -3.02 -5.40
N ILE A 444 10.21 -1.73 -5.68
CA ILE A 444 10.56 -1.16 -6.99
C ILE A 444 11.45 0.07 -6.79
N GLY A 445 12.39 0.31 -7.69
CA GLY A 445 13.22 1.51 -7.70
C GLY A 445 14.03 1.61 -6.42
N GLY A 446 14.23 2.82 -5.92
CA GLY A 446 15.14 3.11 -4.82
C GLY A 446 16.46 3.68 -5.32
N GLU A 447 17.18 4.34 -4.43
CA GLU A 447 18.54 4.77 -4.69
C GLU A 447 19.48 3.58 -4.46
N PHE A 448 20.23 3.20 -5.50
CA PHE A 448 21.22 2.13 -5.45
C PHE A 448 22.56 2.67 -4.96
N ASN A 449 23.43 1.77 -4.50
CA ASN A 449 24.79 2.15 -4.16
C ASN A 449 25.49 2.76 -5.40
N PRO A 450 26.13 3.94 -5.29
CA PRO A 450 26.85 4.55 -6.41
C PRO A 450 27.95 3.67 -7.02
N LYS A 451 28.46 2.69 -6.26
CA LYS A 451 29.45 1.71 -6.71
C LYS A 451 28.83 0.55 -7.51
N THR A 452 27.50 0.43 -7.55
CA THR A 452 26.81 -0.58 -8.36
C THR A 452 26.97 -0.25 -9.85
N PRO A 453 27.31 -1.23 -10.72
CA PRO A 453 27.47 -0.98 -12.16
C PRO A 453 26.21 -0.34 -12.78
N GLN A 454 26.38 0.72 -13.58
CA GLN A 454 25.27 1.42 -14.24
C GLN A 454 24.56 0.59 -15.32
N SER A 455 25.09 -0.58 -15.68
CA SER A 455 24.50 -1.49 -16.68
C SER A 455 23.26 -2.24 -16.19
N ARG A 456 22.87 -2.10 -14.92
CA ARG A 456 21.73 -2.80 -14.34
C ARG A 456 20.41 -2.04 -14.44
N PRO A 457 19.27 -2.75 -14.43
CA PRO A 457 17.96 -2.14 -14.63
C PRO A 457 17.63 -1.16 -13.47
N SER A 458 17.23 0.08 -13.77
CA SER A 458 17.03 1.14 -12.78
C SER A 458 15.90 0.93 -11.77
N LEU A 459 15.05 -0.09 -11.96
CA LEU A 459 13.90 -0.34 -11.08
C LEU A 459 13.94 -1.68 -10.35
N GLU A 460 14.42 -2.76 -10.98
CA GLU A 460 14.41 -4.13 -10.40
C GLU A 460 13.16 -4.45 -9.56
N PRO A 461 11.95 -4.41 -10.15
CA PRO A 461 10.73 -4.71 -9.41
C PRO A 461 10.69 -6.18 -8.97
N ALA A 462 10.35 -6.43 -7.71
CA ALA A 462 10.20 -7.78 -7.18
C ALA A 462 9.20 -7.84 -6.03
N ILE A 463 8.53 -8.98 -5.90
CA ILE A 463 7.63 -9.26 -4.76
C ILE A 463 8.28 -10.30 -3.85
N TYR A 464 8.33 -10.00 -2.56
CA TYR A 464 8.71 -10.97 -1.54
C TYR A 464 7.49 -11.61 -0.90
N ASN A 465 7.37 -12.92 -1.02
CA ASN A 465 6.33 -13.70 -0.37
C ASN A 465 6.83 -14.27 0.98
N PRO A 466 6.24 -13.87 2.13
CA PRO A 466 6.67 -14.33 3.44
C PRO A 466 6.19 -15.75 3.81
N GLN A 467 5.23 -16.33 3.11
CA GLN A 467 4.78 -17.70 3.34
C GLN A 467 5.78 -18.71 2.76
N THR A 468 6.27 -18.45 1.55
CA THR A 468 7.24 -19.31 0.86
C THR A 468 8.69 -18.91 1.08
N ASP A 469 8.94 -17.73 1.67
CA ASP A 469 10.26 -17.10 1.79
C ASP A 469 10.97 -17.00 0.44
N THR A 470 10.29 -16.43 -0.56
CA THR A 470 10.82 -16.32 -1.93
C THR A 470 10.65 -14.92 -2.50
N TRP A 471 11.70 -14.44 -3.17
CA TRP A 471 11.62 -13.30 -4.07
C TRP A 471 11.20 -13.75 -5.47
N THR A 472 10.21 -13.05 -6.03
CA THR A 472 9.79 -13.21 -7.42
C THR A 472 10.09 -11.92 -8.17
N PRO A 473 11.15 -11.88 -9.00
CA PRO A 473 11.40 -10.78 -9.91
C PRO A 473 10.21 -10.61 -10.84
N LEU A 474 9.90 -9.37 -11.18
CA LEU A 474 8.84 -9.05 -12.11
C LEU A 474 9.42 -8.49 -13.41
N GLU A 475 8.87 -8.93 -14.54
CA GLU A 475 9.29 -8.45 -15.86
C GLU A 475 8.91 -6.98 -16.07
N TYR A 476 9.78 -6.21 -16.73
CA TYR A 476 9.49 -4.83 -17.12
C TYR A 476 10.30 -4.39 -18.35
N ASP A 477 9.77 -3.43 -19.11
CA ASP A 477 10.44 -2.84 -20.27
C ASP A 477 11.19 -1.56 -19.86
N SER A 478 12.52 -1.67 -19.70
CA SER A 478 13.39 -0.55 -19.30
C SER A 478 13.49 0.56 -20.35
N SER A 479 13.11 0.32 -21.61
CA SER A 479 13.11 1.35 -22.65
C SER A 479 12.00 2.38 -22.46
N ARG A 480 10.93 2.00 -21.75
CA ARG A 480 9.72 2.80 -21.57
C ARG A 480 9.64 3.46 -20.19
N VAL A 481 10.39 2.96 -19.20
CA VAL A 481 10.44 3.57 -17.86
C VAL A 481 11.69 4.42 -17.70
N LYS A 482 11.50 5.74 -17.58
CA LYS A 482 12.61 6.68 -17.32
C LYS A 482 12.63 7.20 -15.88
N SER A 483 11.85 6.59 -14.98
CA SER A 483 11.71 7.03 -13.59
C SER A 483 13.01 6.81 -12.82
N TYR A 484 13.56 7.89 -12.27
CA TYR A 484 14.67 7.88 -11.32
C TYR A 484 14.10 7.72 -9.91
N SER A 485 13.80 6.47 -9.61
CA SER A 485 14.13 5.74 -8.39
C SER A 485 13.94 6.33 -6.99
N VAL A 486 13.38 7.52 -6.77
CA VAL A 486 12.95 7.98 -5.43
C VAL A 486 11.76 8.93 -5.46
N GLY A 487 10.89 8.81 -4.45
CA GLY A 487 9.82 9.77 -4.17
C GLY A 487 8.61 9.73 -5.09
N SER A 488 8.51 8.76 -6.00
CA SER A 488 7.26 8.39 -6.68
C SER A 488 6.27 7.82 -5.67
N SER A 489 4.98 8.02 -5.92
CA SER A 489 3.95 7.26 -5.22
C SER A 489 3.69 5.94 -5.96
N LEU A 490 3.40 4.87 -5.22
CA LEU A 490 2.97 3.59 -5.73
C LEU A 490 1.74 3.16 -4.95
N THR A 491 0.64 2.86 -5.64
CA THR A 491 -0.63 2.52 -5.01
C THR A 491 -1.23 1.29 -5.68
N LEU A 492 -1.54 0.27 -4.89
CA LEU A 492 -2.38 -0.84 -5.32
C LEU A 492 -3.83 -0.37 -5.38
N CYS A 493 -4.35 -0.26 -6.60
CA CYS A 493 -5.73 0.09 -6.90
C CYS A 493 -6.56 -1.19 -7.11
N ALA A 494 -7.81 -1.02 -7.51
CA ALA A 494 -8.69 -2.14 -7.81
C ALA A 494 -8.10 -3.14 -8.82
N ASN A 495 -8.49 -4.39 -8.64
CA ASN A 495 -8.22 -5.51 -9.53
C ASN A 495 -6.72 -5.72 -9.73
N ASP A 496 -5.93 -5.64 -8.65
CA ASP A 496 -4.48 -5.84 -8.69
C ASP A 496 -3.73 -4.90 -9.65
N THR A 497 -4.31 -3.73 -9.96
CA THR A 497 -3.67 -2.70 -10.77
C THR A 497 -2.88 -1.77 -9.88
N LEU A 498 -1.56 -1.77 -10.00
CA LEU A 498 -0.67 -0.79 -9.39
C LEU A 498 -0.57 0.44 -10.27
N ILE A 499 -0.69 1.61 -9.67
CA ILE A 499 -0.40 2.89 -10.30
C ILE A 499 0.81 3.50 -9.61
N MET A 500 1.86 3.75 -10.38
CA MET A 500 3.03 4.53 -9.97
C MET A 500 2.95 5.90 -10.61
N TRP A 501 3.13 6.98 -9.86
CA TRP A 501 3.01 8.32 -10.41
C TRP A 501 4.06 9.30 -9.83
N GLY A 502 4.55 10.17 -10.70
CA GLY A 502 5.52 11.22 -10.37
C GLY A 502 6.87 10.68 -9.89
N GLY A 503 7.53 11.44 -9.01
CA GLY A 503 8.87 11.19 -8.50
C GLY A 503 9.93 11.97 -9.24
N MET A 504 11.18 11.54 -9.08
CA MET A 504 12.33 12.13 -9.76
C MET A 504 12.66 11.37 -11.06
N VAL A 505 13.25 12.06 -12.03
CA VAL A 505 13.90 11.46 -13.22
C VAL A 505 15.40 11.76 -13.28
N SER A 506 15.86 12.68 -12.43
CA SER A 506 17.27 12.94 -12.11
C SER A 506 17.36 13.67 -10.75
N ALA A 507 18.55 13.98 -10.27
CA ALA A 507 18.74 14.76 -9.03
C ALA A 507 18.09 16.18 -9.07
N ASP A 508 17.83 16.70 -10.28
CA ASP A 508 17.35 18.07 -10.48
C ASP A 508 15.96 18.14 -11.11
N GLN A 509 15.38 17.01 -11.53
CA GLN A 509 14.15 17.01 -12.31
C GLN A 509 13.09 16.07 -11.72
N THR A 510 11.91 16.63 -11.45
CA THR A 510 10.69 15.85 -11.13
C THR A 510 9.87 15.55 -12.39
N THR A 511 9.03 14.52 -12.33
CA THR A 511 8.14 14.15 -13.44
C THR A 511 6.66 14.13 -13.03
N SER A 512 5.77 14.25 -14.01
CA SER A 512 4.33 13.99 -13.91
C SER A 512 3.93 12.69 -14.63
N ASN A 513 4.92 11.88 -15.03
CA ASN A 513 4.68 10.61 -15.68
C ASN A 513 4.01 9.63 -14.73
N GLY A 514 3.08 8.86 -15.27
CA GLY A 514 2.44 7.75 -14.59
C GLY A 514 2.71 6.43 -15.30
N TYR A 515 2.67 5.36 -14.52
CA TYR A 515 2.80 4.00 -15.01
C TYR A 515 1.80 3.07 -14.33
N GLY A 516 1.24 2.12 -15.09
CA GLY A 516 0.27 1.15 -14.60
C GLY A 516 0.78 -0.29 -14.75
N TRP A 517 0.39 -1.15 -13.82
CA TRP A 517 0.79 -2.57 -13.81
C TRP A 517 -0.33 -3.45 -13.26
N LYS A 518 -0.81 -4.40 -14.05
CA LYS A 518 -1.69 -5.49 -13.58
C LYS A 518 -0.87 -6.67 -13.03
N LEU A 519 -0.98 -6.98 -11.73
CA LEU A 519 -0.31 -8.16 -11.17
C LEU A 519 -0.99 -9.46 -11.63
N GLY A 520 -0.19 -10.49 -11.95
CA GLY A 520 -0.65 -11.89 -12.04
C GLY A 520 -1.16 -12.40 -13.40
N ALA A 521 -1.81 -11.59 -14.25
CA ALA A 521 -2.36 -12.09 -15.53
C ALA A 521 -1.34 -12.12 -16.68
N SER A 522 -0.32 -11.26 -16.61
CA SER A 522 0.77 -11.20 -17.60
C SER A 522 1.99 -10.43 -17.10
N ASN A 523 1.94 -9.93 -15.85
CA ASN A 523 2.85 -8.90 -15.33
C ASN A 523 3.12 -7.75 -16.34
N LYS A 524 2.18 -7.48 -17.26
CA LYS A 524 2.33 -6.45 -18.27
C LYS A 524 2.15 -5.08 -17.64
N TRP A 525 3.11 -4.25 -17.97
CA TRP A 525 3.23 -2.87 -17.55
C TRP A 525 2.97 -1.95 -18.74
N TYR A 526 2.43 -0.77 -18.47
CA TYR A 526 2.13 0.21 -19.52
C TYR A 526 2.31 1.65 -19.01
N PRO A 527 2.81 2.57 -19.86
CA PRO A 527 2.69 3.99 -19.58
C PRO A 527 1.21 4.34 -19.51
N ILE A 528 0.81 5.07 -18.47
CA ILE A 528 -0.56 5.56 -18.38
C ILE A 528 -0.61 6.96 -18.96
N ARG A 529 -1.51 7.14 -19.91
CA ARG A 529 -1.86 8.47 -20.39
C ARG A 529 -3.03 8.96 -19.55
N THR A 530 -2.92 10.19 -19.07
CA THR A 530 -3.97 10.83 -18.30
C THR A 530 -4.16 12.25 -18.77
N GLU A 531 -5.42 12.65 -18.96
CA GLU A 531 -5.77 14.03 -19.28
C GLU A 531 -5.64 14.91 -18.03
N ASN A 532 -5.22 16.17 -18.22
CA ASN A 532 -5.09 17.19 -17.16
C ASN A 532 -4.18 16.77 -16.00
N SER A 533 -3.11 16.05 -16.30
CA SER A 533 -2.16 15.54 -15.31
C SER A 533 -1.66 16.65 -14.37
N PRO A 534 -1.61 16.40 -13.06
CA PRO A 534 -1.09 17.36 -12.11
C PRO A 534 0.40 17.62 -12.35
N SER A 535 0.87 18.77 -11.88
CA SER A 535 2.27 19.19 -12.06
C SER A 535 3.27 18.17 -11.55
N ALA A 536 4.42 18.11 -12.22
CA ALA A 536 5.53 17.23 -11.86
C ALA A 536 5.94 17.41 -10.39
N ARG A 537 6.07 16.29 -9.65
CA ARG A 537 6.31 16.34 -8.20
C ARG A 537 6.91 15.05 -7.63
N SER A 538 7.60 15.19 -6.50
CA SER A 538 8.20 14.10 -5.72
C SER A 538 7.83 14.23 -4.23
N GLY A 539 7.88 13.13 -3.48
CA GLY A 539 7.58 13.11 -2.04
C GLY A 539 6.12 13.42 -1.69
N HIS A 540 5.24 13.36 -2.69
CA HIS A 540 3.79 13.43 -2.53
C HIS A 540 3.27 12.07 -2.01
N LYS A 541 2.00 12.04 -1.59
CA LYS A 541 1.32 10.79 -1.22
C LYS A 541 0.18 10.53 -2.19
N ALA A 542 -0.11 9.26 -2.41
CA ALA A 542 -1.26 8.80 -3.17
C ALA A 542 -2.03 7.76 -2.35
N VAL A 543 -3.36 7.82 -2.41
CA VAL A 543 -4.26 6.90 -1.70
C VAL A 543 -5.39 6.50 -2.62
N TRP A 544 -5.63 5.19 -2.71
CA TRP A 544 -6.78 4.62 -3.41
C TRP A 544 -8.05 4.80 -2.58
N CYS A 545 -9.07 5.43 -3.18
CA CYS A 545 -10.34 5.78 -2.57
C CYS A 545 -11.47 5.18 -3.40
N ASP A 546 -11.68 3.87 -3.22
CA ASP A 546 -12.74 3.06 -3.82
C ASP A 546 -12.70 2.93 -5.34
N LYS A 547 -12.86 4.04 -6.07
CA LYS A 547 -12.79 4.12 -7.52
C LYS A 547 -11.91 5.26 -8.03
N TYR A 548 -11.23 5.97 -7.13
CA TYR A 548 -10.39 7.11 -7.48
C TYR A 548 -9.00 7.03 -6.85
N LEU A 549 -7.99 7.58 -7.51
CA LEU A 549 -6.67 7.79 -6.93
C LEU A 549 -6.52 9.24 -6.52
N LEU A 550 -6.46 9.50 -5.22
CA LEU A 550 -6.21 10.82 -4.67
C LEU A 550 -4.71 11.02 -4.52
N ILE A 551 -4.17 12.14 -5.01
CA ILE A 551 -2.80 12.57 -4.72
C ILE A 551 -2.79 13.92 -4.03
N TRP A 552 -1.84 14.12 -3.11
CA TRP A 552 -1.67 15.40 -2.42
C TRP A 552 -0.20 15.72 -2.15
N GLY A 553 0.12 17.00 -2.12
CA GLY A 553 1.36 17.53 -1.57
C GLY A 553 2.60 17.22 -2.42
N GLY A 554 3.74 17.13 -1.72
CA GLY A 554 5.04 16.89 -2.34
C GLY A 554 5.75 18.20 -2.69
N TRP A 555 6.76 18.07 -3.54
CA TRP A 555 7.57 19.19 -4.00
C TRP A 555 7.97 19.03 -5.46
N THR A 556 8.26 20.15 -6.11
CA THR A 556 8.86 20.21 -7.44
C THR A 556 10.15 20.99 -7.36
N LYS A 557 11.07 20.73 -8.29
CA LYS A 557 12.34 21.47 -8.40
C LYS A 557 12.42 22.14 -9.75
N THR A 558 12.68 23.43 -9.70
CA THR A 558 13.02 24.29 -10.83
C THR A 558 14.50 24.66 -10.69
N GLU A 559 15.16 25.12 -11.75
CA GLU A 559 16.64 25.24 -11.89
C GLU A 559 17.38 25.80 -10.66
N ASN A 560 16.74 26.60 -9.79
CA ASN A 560 17.35 27.10 -8.55
C ASN A 560 16.49 26.98 -7.27
N LYS A 561 15.29 26.36 -7.31
CA LYS A 561 14.38 26.35 -6.14
C LYS A 561 13.57 25.07 -6.03
N ILE A 562 13.48 24.56 -4.79
CA ILE A 562 12.51 23.53 -4.39
C ILE A 562 11.22 24.23 -3.93
N ILE A 563 10.11 23.90 -4.58
CA ILE A 563 8.79 24.46 -4.30
C ILE A 563 7.92 23.35 -3.72
N ARG A 564 7.40 23.55 -2.51
CA ARG A 564 6.41 22.64 -1.91
C ARG A 564 5.05 22.90 -2.54
N LEU A 565 4.29 21.84 -2.76
CA LEU A 565 2.99 21.91 -3.43
C LEU A 565 1.86 21.79 -2.41
N GLY A 566 0.94 22.75 -2.45
CA GLY A 566 -0.28 22.81 -1.64
C GLY A 566 -1.54 22.48 -2.42
N ASN A 567 -1.39 21.71 -3.50
CA ASN A 567 -2.48 21.24 -4.33
C ASN A 567 -2.41 19.72 -4.52
N GLY A 568 -3.51 19.17 -4.98
CA GLY A 568 -3.66 17.75 -5.27
C GLY A 568 -4.71 17.54 -6.35
N ALA A 569 -4.87 16.29 -6.73
CA ALA A 569 -5.77 15.91 -7.81
C ALA A 569 -6.38 14.54 -7.53
N ILE A 570 -7.52 14.29 -8.16
CA ILE A 570 -8.16 12.99 -8.21
C ILE A 570 -8.08 12.45 -9.63
N LEU A 571 -7.57 11.24 -9.79
CA LEU A 571 -7.70 10.50 -11.04
C LEU A 571 -9.00 9.72 -11.02
N GLU A 572 -9.84 9.97 -12.01
CA GLU A 572 -11.10 9.26 -12.24
C GLU A 572 -10.96 8.37 -13.48
N PRO A 573 -11.42 7.11 -13.43
CA PRO A 573 -11.47 6.20 -14.57
C PRO A 573 -12.21 6.76 -15.79
#